data_AF-A0AAD5N9T7-F1
#
_entry.id   AF-A0AAD5N9T7-F1
#
_cell.length_a   1.000
_cell.length_b   1.000
_cell.length_c   1.000
_cell.angle_alpha   90.00
_cell.angle_beta   90.00
_cell.angle_gamma   90.00
#
_symmetry.space_group_name_H-M   'P 1'
#
loop_
_entity.id
_entity.type
_entity.pdbx_description
1 polymer ?
#
loop_
_entity_poly.entity_id
_entity_poly.type
_entity_poly.pdbx_seq_one_letter_code
_entity_poly.pdbx_strand_id
1 'polypeptide(L)' 'MSSLLPTSFHVRTENITVSAIMAVVGVLGLISNGTAVLALRYSPALQNSFGQLCFSHIIANMCSLLIFVFWITPVTLL' A
#
# COMPACT_ATOMS: atom_id res chain seq x y z
N MET A 1 -25.78 -25.78 15.05
CA MET A 1 -25.17 -24.51 15.50
C MET A 1 -23.69 -24.62 15.88
N SER A 2 -23.12 -25.83 16.01
CA SER A 2 -21.69 -26.04 16.31
C SER A 2 -20.74 -25.96 15.10
N SER A 3 -21.25 -26.02 13.87
CA SER A 3 -20.47 -25.92 12.63
C SER A 3 -20.15 -24.49 12.16
N LEU A 4 -20.73 -23.47 12.81
CA LEU A 4 -20.55 -22.04 12.49
C LEU A 4 -19.37 -21.39 13.25
N LEU A 5 -18.94 -22.00 14.35
CA LEU A 5 -17.83 -21.54 15.19
C LEU A 5 -16.45 -21.69 14.51
N PRO A 6 -16.12 -22.81 13.81
CA PRO A 6 -14.84 -22.93 13.12
C PRO A 6 -14.73 -21.99 11.92
N THR A 7 -15.83 -21.72 11.21
CA THR A 7 -15.82 -20.82 10.05
C THR A 7 -15.62 -19.36 10.46
N SER A 8 -16.24 -18.89 11.55
CA SER A 8 -16.02 -17.52 12.04
C SER A 8 -14.59 -17.27 12.52
N PHE A 9 -13.96 -18.26 13.18
CA PHE A 9 -12.56 -18.15 13.61
C PHE A 9 -11.58 -18.15 12.42
N HIS A 10 -11.85 -18.98 11.41
CA HIS A 10 -11.08 -19.01 10.18
C HIS A 10 -11.13 -17.67 9.44
N VAL A 11 -12.33 -17.12 9.21
CA VAL A 11 -12.51 -15.81 8.53
C VAL A 11 -11.80 -14.68 9.28
N ARG A 12 -11.84 -14.66 10.62
CA ARG A 12 -11.12 -13.66 11.41
C ARG A 12 -9.60 -13.76 11.24
N THR A 13 -9.06 -14.98 11.19
CA THR A 13 -7.62 -15.22 11.02
C THR A 13 -7.15 -14.79 9.64
N GLU A 14 -7.93 -15.09 8.60
CA GLU A 14 -7.68 -14.63 7.22
C GLU A 14 -7.71 -13.09 7.15
N ASN A 15 -8.71 -12.44 7.74
CA ASN A 15 -8.82 -10.98 7.76
C ASN A 15 -7.63 -10.31 8.46
N ILE A 16 -7.17 -10.86 9.58
CA ILE A 16 -5.97 -10.37 10.29
C ILE A 16 -4.73 -10.54 9.40
N THR A 17 -4.59 -11.69 8.73
CA THR A 17 -3.45 -11.99 7.85
C THR A 17 -3.42 -11.03 6.67
N VAL A 18 -4.55 -10.83 5.99
CA VAL A 18 -4.68 -9.91 4.85
C VAL A 18 -4.38 -8.47 5.29
N SER A 19 -4.90 -8.05 6.45
CA SER A 19 -4.62 -6.73 7.02
C SER A 19 -3.13 -6.51 7.31
N ALA A 20 -2.45 -7.52 7.86
CA ALA A 20 -1.01 -7.45 8.13
C ALA A 20 -0.20 -7.33 6.83
N ILE A 21 -0.54 -8.09 5.80
CA ILE A 21 0.13 -8.02 4.49
C ILE A 21 -0.09 -6.63 3.87
N MET A 22 -1.31 -6.12 3.87
CA MET A 22 -1.62 -4.78 3.33
C MET A 22 -0.87 -3.68 4.07
N ALA A 23 -0.74 -3.76 5.40
CA ALA A 23 0.03 -2.81 6.18
C ALA A 23 1.53 -2.84 5.82
N VAL A 24 2.13 -4.04 5.75
CA VAL A 24 3.55 -4.20 5.41
C VAL A 24 3.84 -3.72 3.98
N VAL A 25 3.03 -4.17 3.01
CA VAL A 25 3.17 -3.75 1.60
C VAL A 25 2.92 -2.26 1.46
N GLY A 26 1.93 -1.72 2.18
CA GLY A 26 1.63 -0.29 2.23
C GLY A 26 2.83 0.55 2.68
N VAL A 27 3.46 0.18 3.79
CA VAL A 27 4.64 0.89 4.33
C VAL A 27 5.85 0.76 3.42
N LEU A 28 6.17 -0.44 2.94
CA LEU A 28 7.30 -0.66 2.01
C LEU A 28 7.09 0.06 0.68
N GLY A 29 5.86 0.05 0.18
CA GLY A 29 5.45 0.83 -0.98
C GLY A 29 5.66 2.34 -0.75
N LEU A 30 5.29 2.85 0.43
CA LEU A 30 5.45 4.27 0.74
C LEU A 30 6.92 4.70 0.76
N ILE A 31 7.78 3.86 1.36
CA ILE A 31 9.22 4.10 1.44
C ILE A 31 9.84 4.08 0.04
N SER A 32 9.55 3.05 -0.76
CA SER A 32 10.11 2.90 -2.12
C SER A 32 9.65 3.98 -3.09
N ASN A 33 8.38 4.40 -3.04
CA ASN A 33 7.91 5.53 -3.85
C ASN A 33 8.50 6.86 -3.35
N GLY A 34 8.67 7.03 -2.04
CA GLY A 34 9.35 8.18 -1.46
C GLY A 34 10.80 8.31 -1.93
N THR A 35 11.56 7.19 -1.93
CA THR A 35 12.94 7.18 -2.44
C THR A 35 12.99 7.42 -3.96
N ALA A 36 12.01 6.92 -4.71
CA ALA A 36 11.90 7.20 -6.14
C ALA A 36 11.63 8.69 -6.44
N VAL A 37 10.78 9.36 -5.65
CA VAL A 37 10.59 10.83 -5.76
C VAL A 37 11.91 11.56 -5.50
N LEU A 38 12.65 11.18 -4.45
CA LEU A 38 13.95 11.80 -4.15
C LEU A 38 14.93 11.57 -5.30
N ALA A 39 15.06 10.34 -5.80
CA ALA A 39 15.94 10.02 -6.92
C ALA A 39 15.61 10.83 -8.19
N LEU A 40 14.32 11.02 -8.50
CA LEU A 40 13.87 11.89 -9.59
C LEU A 40 14.22 13.36 -9.37
N ARG A 41 14.13 13.86 -8.14
CA ARG A 41 14.43 15.26 -7.81
C ARG A 41 15.93 15.56 -7.82
N TYR A 42 16.76 14.61 -7.39
CA TYR A 42 18.22 14.77 -7.36
C TYR A 42 18.91 14.48 -8.69
N SER A 43 18.21 13.87 -9.66
CA SER A 43 18.78 13.54 -10.97
C SER A 43 18.36 14.57 -12.03
N PRO A 44 19.17 15.61 -12.31
CA PRO A 44 18.85 16.60 -13.35
C PRO A 44 18.72 15.97 -14.74
N ALA A 45 19.37 14.82 -14.98
CA ALA A 45 19.25 14.04 -16.21
C ALA A 45 17.82 13.47 -16.45
N LEU A 46 17.00 13.36 -15.39
CA LEU A 46 15.63 12.83 -15.49
C LEU A 46 14.54 13.91 -15.50
N GLN A 47 14.88 15.21 -15.52
CA GLN A 47 13.89 16.29 -15.62
C GLN A 47 13.28 16.47 -17.02
N ASN A 48 13.32 15.43 -17.84
CA ASN A 48 12.68 15.37 -19.15
C ASN A 48 11.20 14.97 -19.04
N SER A 49 10.44 15.06 -20.12
CA SER A 49 9.02 14.65 -20.20
C SER A 49 8.77 13.21 -19.69
N PHE A 50 9.77 12.33 -19.83
CA PHE A 50 9.71 10.97 -19.29
C PHE A 50 9.75 10.92 -17.76
N GLY A 51 10.59 11.72 -17.10
CA GLY A 51 10.65 11.76 -15.63
C GLY A 51 9.42 12.46 -15.01
N GLN A 52 8.82 13.41 -15.72
CA GLN A 52 7.51 13.98 -15.35
C GLN A 52 6.40 12.92 -15.37
N LEU A 53 6.37 12.06 -16.39
CA LEU A 53 5.41 10.95 -16.47
C LEU A 53 5.63 9.94 -15.33
N CYS A 54 6.90 9.61 -15.04
CA CYS A 54 7.26 8.73 -13.94
C CYS A 54 6.89 9.35 -12.58
N PHE A 55 7.04 10.67 -12.41
CA PHE A 55 6.66 11.39 -11.21
C PHE A 55 5.16 11.31 -10.92
N SER A 56 4.29 11.52 -11.93
CA SER A 56 2.84 11.33 -11.77
C SER A 56 2.48 9.90 -11.37
N HIS A 57 3.18 8.90 -11.93
CA HIS A 57 2.94 7.50 -11.60
C HIS A 57 3.31 7.19 -10.14
N ILE A 58 4.45 7.69 -9.67
CA ILE A 58 4.90 7.53 -8.28
C ILE A 58 3.95 8.24 -7.31
N ILE A 59 3.45 9.44 -7.66
CA ILE A 59 2.45 10.15 -6.85
C ILE A 59 1.12 9.39 -6.79
N ALA A 60 0.63 8.87 -7.91
CA ALA A 60 -0.59 8.06 -7.91
C ALA A 60 -0.43 6.79 -7.05
N ASN A 61 0.76 6.19 -7.07
CA ASN A 61 1.09 5.04 -6.24
C ASN A 61 1.12 5.41 -4.76
N MET A 62 1.72 6.56 -4.39
CA MET A 62 1.68 7.09 -3.01
C MET A 62 0.26 7.30 -2.50
N CYS A 63 -0.61 7.93 -3.31
CA CYS A 63 -2.01 8.14 -2.94
C CYS A 63 -2.75 6.81 -2.73
N SER A 64 -2.54 5.84 -3.61
CA SER A 64 -3.15 4.51 -3.49
C SER A 64 -2.69 3.79 -2.23
N LEU A 65 -1.40 3.83 -1.92
CA LEU A 65 -0.83 3.20 -0.72
C LEU A 65 -1.34 3.85 0.57
N LEU A 66 -1.53 5.17 0.58
CA LEU A 66 -2.17 5.86 1.72
C LEU A 66 -3.60 5.37 1.94
N ILE A 67 -4.38 5.17 0.89
CA ILE A 67 -5.75 4.63 0.99
C ILE A 67 -5.72 3.19 1.53
N PHE A 68 -4.80 2.35 1.04
CA PHE A 68 -4.68 0.98 1.55
C PHE A 68 -4.31 0.93 3.04
N VAL A 69 -3.38 1.78 3.48
CA VAL A 69 -2.93 1.82 4.88
C VAL A 69 -3.98 2.44 5.80
N PHE A 70 -4.54 3.60 5.44
CA PHE A 70 -5.44 4.35 6.33
C PHE A 70 -6.91 3.95 6.23
N TRP A 71 -7.35 3.30 5.15
CA TRP A 71 -8.76 2.96 4.93
C TRP A 71 -8.99 1.46 4.84
N ILE A 72 -8.31 0.76 3.92
CA ILE A 72 -8.61 -0.66 3.66
C ILE A 72 -8.15 -1.55 4.82
N THR A 73 -7.00 -1.26 5.41
CA THR A 73 -6.47 -1.99 6.58
C THR A 73 -7.42 -1.94 7.79
N PRO A 74 -7.89 -0.78 8.28
CA PRO A 74 -8.82 -0.74 9.40
C PRO A 74 -10.19 -1.34 9.06
N VAL A 75 -10.70 -1.15 7.84
CA VAL A 75 -11.98 -1.76 7.40
C VAL A 75 -11.90 -3.29 7.38
N THR A 76 -10.72 -3.86 7.10
CA THR A 76 -10.54 -5.32 7.08
C THR A 76 -10.36 -5.90 8.49
N LEU A 77 -9.93 -5.08 9.46
CA LEU A 77 -9.79 -5.48 10.87
C LEU A 77 -11.09 -5.37 11.67
N LEU A 78 -12.02 -4.52 11.24
CA LEU A 78 -13.31 -4.23 11.89
C LEU A 78 -14.37 -5.28 11.51
#